data_AF-A0A226D0M5-F1
#
_entry.id   AF-A0A226D0M5-F1
#
_cell.length_a   1.000
_cell.length_b   1.000
_cell.length_c   1.000
_cell.angle_alpha   90.00
_cell.angle_beta   90.00
_cell.angle_gamma   90.00
#
_symmetry.space_group_name_H-M   'P 1'
#
loop_
_entity.id
_entity.type
_entity.pdbx_description
1 polymer ?
#
loop_
_entity_poly.entity_id
_entity_poly.type
_entity_poly.pdbx_seq_one_letter_code
_entity_poly.pdbx_strand_id
1 'polypeptide(L)'
;MEEESAHQISEGVQALITIQHAVALGATVMNNKRVLQGTMKVKVFGAKGEFREVRLLIDSGSNVSYIREDLVQEQKLQHSGKRVFRTEVFGGGSEICTRRQYQVKIEGLPRGVRSEIVQLPLYSAPLICEGLGPIPVSPWIKKLLKLNVVLTDIHAESNKIDVLIGANLLYPCPIGRKGMAVAKYDHKS
;
A
#
# COMPACT_ATOMS: atom_id res chain seq x y z
N MET A 1 -29.46 -17.86 -41.84
CA MET A 1 -29.22 -16.41 -41.89
C MET A 1 -29.54 -15.88 -40.50
N GLU A 2 -28.75 -16.25 -39.49
CA GLU A 2 -27.42 -15.67 -39.18
C GLU A 2 -27.64 -14.18 -38.86
N GLU A 3 -27.87 -13.80 -37.59
CA GLU A 3 -26.86 -13.65 -36.53
C GLU A 3 -25.61 -12.91 -37.01
N GLU A 4 -25.77 -11.65 -37.41
CA GLU A 4 -24.65 -10.78 -37.71
C GLU A 4 -24.97 -9.31 -37.37
N SER A 5 -25.01 -8.94 -36.08
CA SER A 5 -24.81 -7.54 -35.67
C SER A 5 -24.55 -7.33 -34.17
N ALA A 6 -23.69 -8.16 -33.56
CA ALA A 6 -23.17 -7.85 -32.22
C ALA A 6 -21.69 -8.21 -32.06
N HIS A 7 -20.94 -8.24 -33.17
CA HIS A 7 -19.49 -8.26 -33.15
C HIS A 7 -18.96 -6.87 -33.48
N GLN A 8 -18.74 -6.09 -32.42
CA GLN A 8 -17.60 -5.18 -32.25
C GLN A 8 -17.86 -4.28 -31.03
N ILE A 9 -17.26 -4.65 -29.90
CA ILE A 9 -16.48 -3.85 -28.94
C ILE A 9 -16.06 -4.86 -27.86
N SER A 10 -14.99 -5.63 -28.12
CA SER A 10 -14.30 -6.37 -27.06
C SER A 10 -12.78 -6.33 -27.23
N GLU A 11 -12.26 -5.17 -27.63
CA GLU A 11 -10.82 -4.94 -27.55
C GLU A 11 -10.45 -4.29 -26.22
N GLY A 12 -9.78 -5.06 -25.36
CA GLY A 12 -8.71 -4.53 -24.53
C GLY A 12 -8.92 -4.39 -23.02
N VAL A 13 -10.01 -4.85 -22.41
CA VAL A 13 -10.14 -4.83 -20.94
C VAL A 13 -9.57 -6.12 -20.34
N GLN A 14 -8.25 -6.17 -20.17
CA GLN A 14 -7.61 -7.24 -19.39
C GLN A 14 -7.98 -7.10 -17.91
N ALA A 15 -8.88 -7.97 -17.43
CA ALA A 15 -9.21 -8.09 -16.02
C ALA A 15 -8.01 -8.61 -15.23
N LEU A 16 -7.61 -7.91 -14.17
CA LEU A 16 -6.64 -8.46 -13.21
C LEU A 16 -7.38 -9.37 -12.25
N ILE A 17 -7.00 -10.64 -12.22
CA ILE A 17 -7.46 -11.57 -11.18
C ILE A 17 -6.66 -11.26 -9.93
N THR A 18 -7.34 -10.83 -8.87
CA THR A 18 -6.71 -10.62 -7.56
C THR A 18 -7.29 -11.65 -6.61
N ILE A 19 -6.45 -12.53 -6.08
CA ILE A 19 -6.86 -13.39 -4.98
C ILE A 19 -6.69 -12.55 -3.71
N GLN A 20 -7.78 -11.97 -3.21
CA GLN A 20 -7.75 -11.43 -1.85
C GLN A 20 -7.73 -12.63 -0.91
N HIS A 21 -6.53 -12.99 -0.44
CA HIS A 21 -6.44 -13.71 0.82
C HIS A 21 -6.98 -12.76 1.89
N ALA A 22 -8.27 -12.85 2.18
CA ALA A 22 -8.85 -12.24 3.37
C ALA A 22 -8.32 -13.01 4.60
N VAL A 23 -7.03 -12.90 4.85
CA VAL A 23 -6.51 -13.02 6.21
C VAL A 23 -6.42 -11.57 6.65
N ALA A 24 -7.42 -11.14 7.42
CA ALA A 24 -7.27 -9.92 8.19
C ALA A 24 -5.97 -10.09 9.00
N LEU A 25 -4.90 -9.42 8.57
CA LEU A 25 -3.74 -9.17 9.41
C LEU A 25 -4.14 -8.09 10.44
N GLY A 26 -5.21 -8.37 11.21
CA GLY A 26 -5.22 -7.93 12.59
C GLY A 26 -3.92 -8.48 13.18
N ALA A 27 -3.19 -7.65 13.92
CA ALA A 27 -1.94 -8.04 14.56
C ALA A 27 -2.12 -9.43 15.16
N THR A 28 -1.56 -10.45 14.50
CA THR A 28 -1.76 -11.82 14.94
C THR A 28 -0.89 -11.90 16.17
N VAL A 29 -1.50 -11.88 17.35
CA VAL A 29 -0.84 -12.23 18.60
C VAL A 29 -0.62 -13.74 18.56
N MET A 30 0.21 -14.19 17.64
CA MET A 30 0.74 -15.54 17.67
C MET A 30 1.93 -15.50 18.62
N ASN A 31 1.63 -15.71 19.90
CA ASN A 31 2.57 -16.12 20.93
C ASN A 31 3.81 -15.19 21.06
N ASN A 32 3.67 -14.06 21.76
CA ASN A 32 4.74 -13.12 22.16
C ASN A 32 5.72 -12.60 21.07
N LYS A 33 5.49 -12.94 19.79
CA LYS A 33 6.29 -12.50 18.64
C LYS A 33 5.57 -11.39 17.91
N ARG A 34 6.08 -10.17 18.02
CA ARG A 34 5.59 -9.04 17.21
C ARG A 34 6.30 -9.07 15.86
N VAL A 35 5.55 -9.23 14.78
CA VAL A 35 6.03 -9.02 13.41
C VAL A 35 5.90 -7.53 13.11
N LEU A 36 7.02 -6.86 12.87
CA LEU A 36 6.99 -5.50 12.32
C LEU A 36 6.53 -5.60 10.86
N GLN A 37 5.29 -5.17 10.61
CA GLN A 37 4.84 -4.91 9.25
C GLN A 37 5.60 -3.70 8.70
N GLY A 38 5.93 -3.70 7.41
CA GLY A 38 6.73 -2.68 6.76
C GLY A 38 5.96 -1.38 6.55
N THR A 39 5.56 -0.71 7.64
CA THR A 39 4.91 0.60 7.57
C THR A 39 5.92 1.74 7.67
N MET A 40 5.65 2.84 6.96
CA MET A 40 6.45 4.05 7.03
C MET A 40 5.60 5.29 6.73
N LYS A 41 6.03 6.45 7.23
CA LYS A 41 5.52 7.74 6.77
C LYS A 41 6.23 8.17 5.49
N VAL A 42 5.45 8.63 4.52
CA VAL A 42 5.89 9.17 3.24
C VAL A 42 5.11 10.44 2.93
N LYS A 43 5.61 11.25 2.01
CA LYS A 43 4.84 12.34 1.40
C LYS A 43 4.19 11.85 0.13
N VAL A 44 2.91 12.14 -0.04
CA VAL A 44 2.19 12.02 -1.32
C VAL A 44 1.94 13.44 -1.83
N PHE A 45 2.33 13.70 -3.08
CA PHE A 45 2.16 15.01 -3.70
C PHE A 45 0.85 15.11 -4.47
N GLY A 46 0.14 16.21 -4.27
CA GLY A 46 -1.04 16.62 -5.02
C GLY A 46 -0.70 17.26 -6.36
N ALA A 47 -1.77 17.62 -7.09
CA ALA A 47 -1.65 18.09 -8.47
C ALA A 47 -0.87 19.40 -8.63
N LYS A 48 -0.80 20.25 -7.60
CA LYS A 48 -0.11 21.55 -7.63
C LYS A 48 1.25 21.52 -6.91
N GLY A 49 1.72 20.33 -6.50
CA GLY A 49 3.00 20.15 -5.81
C GLY A 49 2.94 20.32 -4.29
N GLU A 50 1.77 20.62 -3.73
CA GLU A 50 1.50 20.43 -2.31
C GLU A 50 1.68 18.96 -1.93
N PHE A 51 1.99 18.67 -0.67
CA PHE A 51 2.10 17.28 -0.21
C PHE A 51 1.36 17.07 1.09
N ARG A 52 0.98 15.80 1.33
CA ARG A 52 0.50 15.32 2.62
C ARG A 52 1.39 14.19 3.11
N GLU A 53 1.74 14.21 4.39
CA GLU A 53 2.36 13.08 5.05
C GLU A 53 1.30 12.01 5.35
N VAL A 54 1.58 10.78 4.92
CA VAL A 54 0.64 9.67 4.94
C VAL A 54 1.35 8.38 5.36
N ARG A 55 0.57 7.38 5.79
CA ARG A 55 1.11 6.06 6.15
C ARG A 55 1.05 5.12 4.96
N LEU A 56 2.20 4.55 4.65
CA LEU A 56 2.39 3.57 3.58
C LEU A 56 2.66 2.20 4.20
N LEU A 57 1.99 1.16 3.68
CA LEU A 57 2.23 -0.24 3.99
C LEU A 57 2.94 -0.92 2.82
N ILE A 58 4.05 -1.60 3.10
CA ILE A 58 4.69 -2.55 2.19
C ILE A 58 4.12 -3.94 2.49
N ASP A 59 3.42 -4.52 1.53
CA ASP A 59 2.78 -5.83 1.66
C ASP A 59 3.05 -6.71 0.43
N SER A 60 4.03 -7.62 0.56
CA SER A 60 4.34 -8.61 -0.48
C SER A 60 3.24 -9.64 -0.71
N GLY A 61 2.29 -9.77 0.23
CA GLY A 61 1.12 -10.64 0.08
C GLY A 61 0.06 -10.08 -0.86
N SER A 62 0.07 -8.77 -1.12
CA SER A 62 -0.82 -8.15 -2.10
C SER A 62 -0.18 -8.16 -3.49
N ASN A 63 -0.88 -8.68 -4.50
CA ASN A 63 -0.41 -8.60 -5.89
C ASN A 63 -0.46 -7.19 -6.47
N VAL A 64 -1.24 -6.29 -5.87
CA VAL A 64 -1.60 -4.98 -6.44
C VAL A 64 -1.32 -3.87 -5.41
N SER A 65 -0.99 -2.70 -5.92
CA SER A 65 -0.70 -1.50 -5.11
C SER A 65 -1.86 -0.51 -5.17
N TYR A 66 -2.17 0.12 -4.03
CA TYR A 66 -3.37 0.92 -3.85
C TYR A 66 -3.09 2.28 -3.21
N ILE A 67 -3.98 3.24 -3.49
CA ILE A 67 -4.09 4.53 -2.81
C ILE A 67 -5.56 4.72 -2.37
N ARG A 68 -5.76 5.29 -1.17
CA ARG A 68 -7.10 5.53 -0.65
C ARG A 68 -7.85 6.62 -1.44
N GLU A 69 -9.13 6.40 -1.70
CA GLU A 69 -9.96 7.26 -2.54
C GLU A 69 -10.14 8.67 -2.00
N ASP A 70 -10.32 8.82 -0.69
CA ASP A 70 -10.39 10.13 -0.03
C ASP A 70 -9.10 10.93 -0.20
N LEU A 71 -7.93 10.29 -0.08
CA LEU A 71 -6.63 10.94 -0.28
C LEU A 71 -6.48 11.45 -1.71
N VAL A 72 -6.89 10.64 -2.69
CA VAL A 72 -6.90 11.04 -4.11
C VAL A 72 -7.75 12.30 -4.31
N GLN A 73 -8.94 12.34 -3.71
CA GLN A 73 -9.86 13.47 -3.80
C GLN A 73 -9.29 14.72 -3.12
N GLU A 74 -8.76 14.58 -1.90
CA GLU A 74 -8.13 15.65 -1.12
C GLU A 74 -6.93 16.25 -1.85
N GLN A 75 -6.07 15.40 -2.45
CA GLN A 75 -4.88 15.80 -3.22
C GLN A 75 -5.20 16.17 -4.68
N LYS A 76 -6.48 16.10 -5.08
CA LYS A 76 -6.99 16.46 -6.41
C LYS A 76 -6.25 15.75 -7.55
N LEU A 77 -5.85 14.51 -7.33
CA LEU A 77 -5.10 13.73 -8.32
C LEU A 77 -5.97 13.41 -9.53
N GLN A 78 -5.39 13.52 -10.71
CA GLN A 78 -6.06 13.14 -11.96
C GLN A 78 -5.82 11.66 -12.23
N HIS A 79 -6.89 10.94 -12.60
CA HIS A 79 -6.77 9.54 -12.95
C HIS A 79 -6.08 9.40 -14.30
N SER A 80 -5.13 8.46 -14.40
CA SER A 80 -4.42 8.13 -15.64
C SER A 80 -5.08 6.98 -16.40
N GLY A 81 -6.14 6.37 -15.85
CA GLY A 81 -6.85 5.26 -16.46
C GLY A 81 -7.81 4.57 -15.51
N LYS A 82 -8.34 3.42 -15.94
CA LYS A 82 -9.18 2.53 -15.14
C LYS A 82 -8.86 1.08 -15.46
N ARG A 83 -9.12 0.18 -14.52
CA ARG A 83 -8.94 -1.26 -14.70
C ARG A 83 -10.03 -2.05 -14.01
N VAL A 84 -10.46 -3.13 -14.65
CA VAL A 84 -11.40 -4.09 -14.08
C VAL A 84 -10.62 -5.13 -13.30
N PHE A 85 -11.04 -5.38 -12.07
CA PHE A 85 -10.52 -6.38 -11.16
C PHE A 85 -11.58 -7.45 -10.96
N ARG A 86 -11.15 -8.70 -11.05
CA ARG A 86 -11.97 -9.85 -10.67
C ARG A 86 -11.37 -10.45 -9.41
N THR A 87 -12.12 -10.41 -8.31
CA THR A 87 -11.72 -11.00 -7.04
C THR A 87 -12.44 -12.32 -6.87
N GLU A 88 -11.70 -13.42 -6.76
CA GLU A 88 -12.28 -14.71 -6.43
C GLU A 88 -12.51 -14.79 -4.91
N VAL A 89 -13.71 -15.21 -4.50
CA VAL A 89 -14.07 -15.35 -3.08
C VAL A 89 -14.21 -16.82 -2.70
N PHE A 90 -13.92 -17.11 -1.43
CA PHE A 90 -14.14 -18.45 -0.87
C PHE A 90 -15.59 -18.88 -1.07
N GLY A 91 -15.79 -20.13 -1.48
CA GLY A 91 -17.12 -20.67 -1.82
C GLY A 91 -17.47 -20.62 -3.32
N GLY A 92 -16.56 -20.19 -4.19
CA GLY A 92 -16.70 -20.35 -5.65
C GLY A 92 -17.36 -19.19 -6.39
N GLY A 93 -17.37 -17.99 -5.80
CA GLY A 93 -17.87 -16.76 -6.44
C GLY A 93 -16.75 -15.87 -6.99
N SER A 94 -17.13 -14.87 -7.77
CA SER A 94 -16.21 -13.76 -8.10
C SER A 94 -16.91 -12.41 -8.05
N GLU A 95 -16.26 -11.44 -7.42
CA GLU A 95 -16.64 -10.03 -7.46
C GLU A 95 -15.91 -9.34 -8.60
N ILE A 96 -16.60 -8.46 -9.34
CA ILE A 96 -16.00 -7.64 -10.38
C ILE A 96 -16.08 -6.18 -9.95
N CYS A 97 -14.94 -5.50 -9.85
CA CYS A 97 -14.89 -4.08 -9.51
C CYS A 97 -14.02 -3.31 -10.50
N THR A 98 -14.42 -2.08 -10.86
CA THR A 98 -13.60 -1.19 -11.67
C THR A 98 -12.92 -0.17 -10.76
N ARG A 99 -11.59 -0.06 -10.85
CA ARG A 99 -10.80 0.90 -10.06
C ARG A 99 -10.09 1.87 -10.96
N ARG A 100 -10.01 3.13 -10.54
CA ARG A 100 -9.26 4.18 -11.26
C ARG A 100 -7.78 4.04 -10.94
N GLN A 101 -6.92 4.27 -11.92
CA GLN A 101 -5.47 4.28 -11.77
C GLN A 101 -4.98 5.73 -11.69
N TYR A 102 -3.96 5.98 -10.89
CA TYR A 102 -3.33 7.29 -10.71
C TYR A 102 -1.82 7.17 -10.78
N GLN A 103 -1.15 8.17 -11.35
CA GLN A 103 0.30 8.27 -11.28
C GLN A 103 0.70 9.12 -10.08
N VAL A 104 0.99 8.45 -8.95
CA VAL A 104 1.18 9.08 -7.65
C VAL A 104 2.66 9.35 -7.42
N LYS A 105 3.00 10.60 -7.13
CA LYS A 105 4.36 10.99 -6.71
C LYS A 105 4.50 10.78 -5.21
N ILE A 106 5.51 10.02 -4.81
CA ILE A 106 5.78 9.66 -3.42
C ILE A 106 7.24 9.99 -3.09
N GLU A 107 7.47 10.58 -1.92
CA GLU A 107 8.81 10.83 -1.38
C GLU A 107 8.92 10.22 0.03
N GLY A 108 10.02 9.52 0.30
CA GLY A 108 10.32 9.06 1.66
C GLY A 108 10.66 10.21 2.61
N LEU A 109 10.70 9.92 3.91
CA LEU A 109 11.12 10.88 4.94
C LEU A 109 12.46 10.46 5.60
N PRO A 110 13.58 10.31 4.84
CA PRO A 110 14.86 9.98 5.43
C PRO A 110 15.43 11.14 6.26
N ARG A 111 16.17 10.81 7.32
CA ARG A 111 16.94 11.80 8.07
C ARG A 111 18.23 12.15 7.32
N GLY A 112 18.44 13.44 7.04
CA GLY A 112 19.74 13.98 6.64
C GLY A 112 20.21 13.67 5.21
N VAL A 113 19.38 13.04 4.37
CA VAL A 113 19.68 12.78 2.96
C VAL A 113 18.48 13.21 2.12
N ARG A 114 18.70 13.75 0.92
CA ARG A 114 17.59 14.00 -0.02
C ARG A 114 16.93 12.68 -0.39
N SER A 115 15.61 12.60 -0.25
CA SER A 115 14.85 11.48 -0.80
C SER A 115 14.58 11.73 -2.28
N GLU A 116 14.60 10.67 -3.07
CA GLU A 116 14.10 10.73 -4.44
C GLU A 116 12.56 10.74 -4.42
N ILE A 117 11.97 11.51 -5.35
CA ILE A 117 10.54 11.45 -5.63
C ILE A 117 10.32 10.36 -6.68
N VAL A 118 9.51 9.37 -6.33
CA VAL A 118 9.17 8.24 -7.20
C VAL A 118 7.74 8.38 -7.67
N GLN A 119 7.50 8.17 -8.96
CA GLN A 119 6.15 8.14 -9.51
C GLN A 119 5.69 6.70 -9.72
N LEU A 120 4.59 6.32 -9.06
CA LEU A 120 4.08 4.96 -9.03
C LEU A 120 2.62 4.87 -9.53
N PRO A 121 2.28 3.86 -10.36
CA PRO A 121 0.91 3.64 -10.79
C PRO A 121 0.12 2.91 -9.68
N LEU A 122 -0.79 3.63 -9.00
CA LEU A 122 -1.61 3.09 -7.92
C LEU A 122 -3.08 3.03 -8.31
N TYR A 123 -3.80 2.01 -7.84
CA TYR A 123 -5.25 1.90 -8.03
C TYR A 123 -6.01 2.45 -6.83
N SER A 124 -7.18 3.05 -7.07
CA SER A 124 -8.02 3.53 -5.98
C SER A 124 -8.61 2.39 -5.17
N ALA A 125 -8.73 2.62 -3.87
CA ALA A 125 -9.44 1.75 -2.95
C ALA A 125 -10.24 2.60 -1.95
N PRO A 126 -11.50 2.26 -1.65
CA PRO A 126 -12.24 2.95 -0.59
C PRO A 126 -11.57 2.73 0.78
N LEU A 127 -11.03 1.53 0.98
CA LEU A 127 -10.33 1.11 2.18
C LEU A 127 -9.15 0.19 1.81
N ILE A 128 -8.05 0.30 2.54
CA ILE A 128 -6.87 -0.57 2.40
C ILE A 128 -6.80 -1.52 3.59
N CYS A 129 -6.62 -0.98 4.81
CA CYS A 129 -6.61 -1.74 6.06
C CYS A 129 -7.20 -0.90 7.18
N GLU A 130 -7.92 -1.54 8.10
CA GLU A 130 -8.32 -0.97 9.39
C GLU A 130 -7.52 -1.59 10.52
N GLY A 131 -7.34 -0.84 11.61
CA GLY A 131 -6.76 -1.37 12.85
C GLY A 131 -5.25 -1.57 12.85
N LEU A 132 -4.54 -1.18 11.79
CA LEU A 132 -3.07 -1.23 11.79
C LEU A 132 -2.49 0.04 12.42
N GLY A 133 -2.38 0.03 13.75
CA GLY A 133 -1.78 1.15 14.49
C GLY A 133 -0.32 1.42 14.14
N PRO A 134 0.21 2.61 14.49
CA PRO A 134 1.63 2.92 14.33
C PRO A 134 2.50 1.98 15.14
N ILE A 135 3.79 1.94 14.80
CA ILE A 135 4.76 1.11 15.52
C ILE A 135 4.88 1.63 16.96
N PRO A 136 4.60 0.78 17.98
CA PRO A 136 4.67 1.21 19.37
C PRO A 136 6.12 1.46 19.78
N VAL A 137 6.35 2.53 20.54
CA VAL A 137 7.69 2.86 21.02
C VAL A 137 8.13 1.91 22.12
N SER A 138 9.34 1.38 21.97
CA SER A 138 9.91 0.38 22.87
C SER A 138 11.45 0.42 22.82
N PRO A 139 12.15 -0.06 23.86
CA PRO A 139 13.62 0.02 23.93
C PRO A 139 14.36 -0.61 22.73
N TRP A 140 13.74 -1.55 22.00
CA TRP A 140 14.34 -2.15 20.80
C TRP A 140 14.51 -1.16 19.64
N ILE A 141 13.77 -0.04 19.61
CA ILE A 141 13.97 1.02 18.61
C ILE A 141 15.39 1.59 18.69
N LYS A 142 15.95 1.70 19.91
CA LYS A 142 17.36 2.12 20.09
C LYS A 142 18.34 1.13 19.46
N LYS A 143 18.01 -0.18 19.43
CA LYS A 143 18.82 -1.20 18.75
C LYS A 143 18.74 -1.03 17.23
N LEU A 144 17.57 -0.75 16.68
CA LEU A 144 17.42 -0.47 15.24
C LEU A 144 18.16 0.79 14.80
N LEU A 145 18.11 1.86 15.60
CA LEU A 145 18.86 3.08 15.32
C LEU A 145 20.37 2.83 15.24
N LYS A 146 20.92 1.97 16.11
CA LYS A 146 22.33 1.54 16.05
C LYS A 146 22.67 0.75 14.77
N LEU A 147 21.68 0.15 14.13
CA LEU A 147 21.80 -0.55 12.84
C LEU A 147 21.50 0.37 11.66
N ASN A 148 21.44 1.70 11.86
CA ASN A 148 21.04 2.70 10.87
C ASN A 148 19.64 2.48 10.28
N VAL A 149 18.77 1.77 11.02
CA VAL A 149 17.37 1.59 10.65
C VAL A 149 16.55 2.65 11.36
N VAL A 150 15.89 3.49 10.56
CA VAL A 150 15.01 4.55 11.05
C VAL A 150 13.57 4.18 10.76
N LEU A 151 12.77 4.08 11.82
CA LEU A 151 11.34 3.93 11.72
C LEU A 151 10.69 5.31 11.65
N THR A 152 9.97 5.59 10.57
CA THR A 152 9.26 6.88 10.40
C THR A 152 7.80 6.79 10.86
N ASP A 153 7.24 5.58 10.93
CA ASP A 153 5.88 5.33 11.42
C ASP A 153 5.84 5.05 12.94
N ILE A 154 6.56 5.87 13.70
CA ILE A 154 6.48 5.93 15.16
C ILE A 154 5.55 7.08 15.54
N HIS A 155 4.60 6.86 16.44
CA HIS A 155 3.59 7.87 16.84
C HIS A 155 2.84 8.48 15.64
N ALA A 156 1.91 7.73 15.06
CA ALA A 156 0.92 8.31 14.15
C ALA A 156 -0.38 8.58 14.91
N GLU A 157 -0.96 9.75 14.69
CA GLU A 157 -2.30 10.13 15.19
C GLU A 157 -3.41 9.26 14.55
N SER A 158 -3.09 8.59 13.43
CA SER A 158 -4.04 7.82 12.63
C SER A 158 -3.61 6.37 12.49
N ASN A 159 -4.55 5.46 12.75
CA ASN A 159 -4.42 4.03 12.50
C ASN A 159 -4.70 3.65 11.03
N LYS A 160 -4.96 4.63 10.16
CA LYS A 160 -5.29 4.39 8.76
C LYS A 160 -4.03 4.26 7.90
N ILE A 161 -4.06 3.29 6.99
CA ILE A 161 -3.09 3.19 5.89
C ILE A 161 -3.69 3.89 4.68
N ASP A 162 -2.92 4.80 4.07
CA ASP A 162 -3.35 5.59 2.93
C ASP A 162 -2.83 5.02 1.60
N VAL A 163 -1.67 4.35 1.65
CA VAL A 163 -1.02 3.74 0.48
C VAL A 163 -0.57 2.32 0.81
N LEU A 164 -0.79 1.39 -0.12
CA LEU A 164 -0.25 0.03 -0.07
C LEU A 164 0.63 -0.22 -1.29
N ILE A 165 1.85 -0.70 -1.05
CA ILE A 165 2.76 -1.17 -2.09
C ILE A 165 2.76 -2.69 -2.07
N GLY A 166 2.14 -3.25 -3.10
CA GLY A 166 2.08 -4.69 -3.36
C GLY A 166 3.30 -5.19 -4.12
N ALA A 167 3.36 -6.51 -4.30
CA ALA A 167 4.42 -7.23 -5.00
C ALA A 167 4.73 -6.66 -6.40
N ASN A 168 3.71 -6.16 -7.11
CA ASN A 168 3.88 -5.57 -8.44
C ASN A 168 4.79 -4.33 -8.46
N LEU A 169 4.89 -3.60 -7.35
CA LEU A 169 5.70 -2.38 -7.23
C LEU A 169 6.81 -2.47 -6.17
N LEU A 170 6.97 -3.59 -5.47
CA LEU A 170 8.04 -3.76 -4.46
C LEU A 170 9.44 -3.49 -5.02
N TYR A 171 9.72 -3.98 -6.24
CA TYR A 171 11.03 -3.78 -6.86
C TYR A 171 11.17 -2.38 -7.50
N PRO A 172 10.18 -1.86 -8.24
CA PRO A 172 10.20 -0.48 -8.72
C PRO A 172 10.23 0.60 -7.64
N CYS A 173 9.77 0.31 -6.41
CA CYS A 173 9.72 1.26 -5.31
C CYS A 173 11.05 1.23 -4.50
N PRO A 174 11.95 2.23 -4.64
CA PRO A 174 13.14 2.32 -3.81
C PRO A 174 12.83 2.73 -2.36
N ILE A 175 11.62 3.27 -2.11
CA ILE A 175 11.15 3.73 -0.81
C ILE A 175 10.85 2.50 0.07
N GLY A 176 11.80 2.18 0.96
CA GLY A 176 11.71 1.07 1.91
C GLY A 176 12.92 0.14 1.93
N ARG A 177 13.73 0.10 0.88
CA ARG A 177 14.86 -0.85 0.76
C ARG A 177 15.97 -0.67 1.80
N LYS A 178 16.15 0.55 2.33
CA LYS A 178 17.15 0.86 3.37
C LYS A 178 16.58 0.91 4.80
N GLY A 179 15.26 0.84 4.96
CA GLY A 179 14.56 0.97 6.25
C GLY A 179 13.83 -0.29 6.72
N MET A 180 13.77 -1.34 5.90
CA MET A 180 13.03 -2.56 6.20
C MET A 180 13.82 -3.47 7.14
N ALA A 181 13.84 -3.15 8.44
CA ALA A 181 14.19 -4.16 9.44
C ALA A 181 12.95 -5.00 9.73
N VAL A 182 12.96 -6.25 9.26
CA VAL A 182 12.10 -7.28 9.84
C VAL A 182 12.72 -7.66 11.19
N ALA A 183 12.42 -6.90 12.24
CA ALA A 183 12.83 -7.27 13.58
C ALA A 183 11.82 -8.28 14.14
N LYS A 184 12.25 -9.53 14.29
CA LYS A 184 11.56 -10.50 15.15
C LYS A 184 12.00 -10.22 16.59
N TYR A 185 11.08 -9.87 17.47
CA TYR A 185 11.37 -9.66 18.89
C TYR A 185 10.55 -10.62 19.75
N ASP A 186 11.23 -11.36 20.63
CA ASP A 186 10.63 -12.15 21.70
C ASP A 186 10.56 -11.28 22.96
N HIS A 187 9.35 -11.05 23.47
CA HIS A 187 9.16 -10.49 24.80
C HIS A 187 9.43 -11.58 25.84
N LYS A 188 10.59 -11.54 26.50
CA LYS A 188 10.77 -12.23 27.78
C LYS A 188 10.28 -11.30 28.88
N SER A 189 9.16 -11.67 29.48
CA SER A 189 8.67 -11.09 30.74
C SER A 189 9.59 -11.46 31.89
#